data_AF-A0A292GSX2-F1
#
_entry.id   AF-A0A292GSX2-F1
#
_cell.length_a   1.000
_cell.length_b   1.000
_cell.length_c   1.000
_cell.angle_alpha   90.00
_cell.angle_beta   90.00
_cell.angle_gamma   90.00
#
_symmetry.space_group_name_H-M   'P 1'
#
loop_
_entity.id
_entity.type
_entity.pdbx_description
1 polymer ?
#
loop_
_entity_poly.entity_id
_entity_poly.type
_entity_poly.pdbx_seq_one_letter_code
_entity_poly.pdbx_strand_id
1 'polypeptide(L)'
;MADRASASIRIGGVIPHSCISGLFEAIELDGGRADWEGEPLDPASLRPGETLAAFAYAQPGGMFEWTEQFCEDHGIAFVRDSGSCSGAFGPERVVFTGTGTPAQFDMTENEEIVLARSMIRALGTMEAIEAWFDSAEFQPPPISIAGGIADAGENGETDNG
;
A
#
# COMPACT_ATOMS: atom_id res chain seq x y z
N MET A 1 -23.63 7.90 -11.11
CA MET A 1 -22.91 8.37 -9.91
C MET A 1 -22.04 7.20 -9.53
N ALA A 2 -20.71 7.33 -9.53
CA ALA A 2 -19.86 6.22 -9.11
C ALA A 2 -20.08 5.98 -7.62
N ASP A 3 -20.21 4.72 -7.22
CA ASP A 3 -20.22 4.33 -5.82
C ASP A 3 -18.85 4.67 -5.24
N ARG A 4 -18.84 5.52 -4.21
CA ARG A 4 -17.62 6.16 -3.70
C ARG A 4 -17.50 5.91 -2.20
N ALA A 5 -16.27 5.66 -1.77
CA ALA A 5 -15.91 5.51 -0.36
C ALA A 5 -14.60 6.23 -0.07
N SER A 6 -14.38 6.54 1.20
CA SER A 6 -13.07 7.00 1.66
C SER A 6 -12.10 5.83 1.68
N ALA A 7 -10.85 6.08 1.34
CA ALA A 7 -9.81 5.07 1.34
C ALA A 7 -8.49 5.62 1.88
N SER A 8 -7.69 4.73 2.44
CA SER A 8 -6.30 4.99 2.78
C SER A 8 -5.43 3.87 2.22
N ILE A 9 -4.22 4.20 1.80
CA ILE A 9 -3.25 3.24 1.30
C ILE A 9 -1.91 3.45 2.01
N ARG A 10 -1.32 2.36 2.47
CA ARG A 10 0.02 2.30 3.05
C ARG A 10 0.93 1.56 2.08
N ILE A 11 2.06 2.16 1.74
CA ILE A 11 2.98 1.69 0.71
C ILE A 11 4.36 1.53 1.33
N GLY A 12 5.06 0.46 0.97
CA GLY A 12 6.33 0.11 1.57
C GLY A 12 7.15 -0.89 0.77
N GLY A 13 8.25 -1.33 1.37
CA GLY A 13 9.20 -2.25 0.77
C GLY A 13 10.27 -1.55 -0.07
N VAL A 14 10.77 -2.27 -1.07
CA VAL A 14 11.84 -1.75 -1.94
C VAL A 14 11.23 -0.88 -3.02
N ILE A 15 11.59 0.40 -3.05
CA ILE A 15 11.16 1.34 -4.08
C ILE A 15 12.40 1.70 -4.91
N PRO A 16 12.45 1.34 -6.21
CA PRO A 16 13.53 1.81 -7.08
C PRO A 16 13.51 3.34 -7.16
N HIS A 17 14.69 3.98 -7.09
CA HIS A 17 14.78 5.44 -7.15
C HIS A 17 14.09 6.03 -8.39
N SER A 18 14.14 5.34 -9.52
CA SER A 18 13.46 5.74 -10.76
C SER A 18 11.93 5.73 -10.66
N CYS A 19 11.34 4.98 -9.72
CA CYS A 19 9.91 4.86 -9.54
C CYS A 19 9.33 5.93 -8.61
N ILE A 20 10.16 6.66 -7.86
CA ILE A 20 9.69 7.64 -6.87
C ILE A 20 8.80 8.70 -7.53
N SER A 21 9.25 9.31 -8.61
CA SER A 21 8.44 10.36 -9.27
C SER A 21 7.10 9.83 -9.78
N GLY A 22 7.09 8.63 -10.39
CA GLY A 22 5.87 8.02 -10.92
C GLY A 22 4.89 7.61 -9.83
N LEU A 23 5.40 7.15 -8.67
CA LEU A 23 4.57 6.79 -7.53
C LEU A 23 3.79 8.02 -7.00
N PHE A 24 4.46 9.16 -6.85
CA PHE A 24 3.80 10.38 -6.35
C PHE A 24 2.83 10.97 -7.39
N GLU A 25 3.15 10.88 -8.68
CA GLU A 25 2.21 11.25 -9.75
C GLU A 25 0.94 10.39 -9.73
N ALA A 26 1.08 9.07 -9.53
CA ALA A 26 -0.05 8.15 -9.40
C ALA A 26 -0.93 8.49 -8.18
N ILE A 27 -0.29 8.76 -7.03
CA ILE A 27 -1.00 9.18 -5.81
C ILE A 27 -1.74 10.51 -6.03
N GLU A 28 -1.13 11.46 -6.74
CA GLU A 28 -1.77 12.74 -7.08
C GLU A 28 -2.99 12.56 -8.01
N LEU A 29 -2.91 11.65 -9.00
CA LEU A 29 -4.03 11.33 -9.88
C LEU A 29 -5.23 10.75 -9.14
N ASP A 30 -4.99 9.96 -8.10
CA ASP A 30 -6.03 9.46 -7.18
C ASP A 30 -6.51 10.52 -6.17
N GLY A 31 -5.84 11.67 -6.10
CA GLY A 31 -6.14 12.74 -5.15
C GLY A 31 -5.68 12.45 -3.72
N GLY A 32 -4.67 11.58 -3.55
CA GLY A 32 -4.10 11.21 -2.26
C GLY A 32 -3.43 12.38 -1.52
N ARG A 33 -3.65 12.43 -0.21
CA ARG A 33 -3.13 13.45 0.72
C ARG A 33 -2.38 12.80 1.87
N ALA A 34 -1.46 13.54 2.50
CA ALA A 34 -0.62 13.03 3.58
C ALA A 34 -1.43 12.60 4.82
N ASP A 35 -2.58 13.22 5.03
CA ASP A 35 -3.62 12.83 5.98
C ASP A 35 -5.00 13.21 5.39
N TRP A 36 -6.09 12.88 6.10
CA TRP A 36 -7.46 13.15 5.64
C TRP A 36 -7.74 14.61 5.25
N GLU A 37 -7.16 15.57 5.98
CA GLU A 37 -7.32 17.01 5.73
C GLU A 37 -5.98 17.65 5.30
N GLY A 38 -5.02 16.80 4.93
CA GLY A 38 -3.62 17.17 4.76
C GLY A 38 -3.31 17.77 3.40
N GLU A 39 -2.06 18.18 3.23
CA GLU A 39 -1.57 18.66 1.94
C GLU A 39 -1.30 17.50 0.97
N PRO A 40 -1.22 17.77 -0.35
CA PRO A 40 -0.71 16.81 -1.31
C PRO A 40 0.67 16.29 -0.90
N LEU A 41 0.95 15.02 -1.22
CA LEU A 41 2.23 14.42 -0.86
C LEU A 41 3.38 15.01 -1.68
N ASP A 42 4.47 15.35 -1.01
CA ASP A 42 5.70 15.84 -1.64
C ASP A 42 6.72 14.67 -1.73
N PRO A 43 7.30 14.36 -2.91
CA PRO A 43 8.39 13.39 -3.03
C PRO A 43 9.55 13.63 -2.05
N ALA A 44 9.83 14.89 -1.69
CA ALA A 44 10.85 15.24 -0.71
C ALA A 44 10.48 14.85 0.74
N SER A 45 9.22 14.48 1.00
CA SER A 45 8.74 13.95 2.29
C SER A 45 9.00 12.45 2.46
N LEU A 46 9.39 11.72 1.40
CA LEU A 46 9.68 10.30 1.49
C LEU A 46 10.82 10.04 2.48
N ARG A 47 10.63 9.11 3.42
CA ARG A 47 11.62 8.74 4.44
C ARG A 47 11.94 7.25 4.33
N PRO A 48 13.19 6.87 4.02
CA PRO A 48 13.64 5.49 4.20
C PRO A 48 13.46 5.07 5.66
N GLY A 49 13.02 3.83 5.89
CA GLY A 49 12.72 3.32 7.23
C GLY A 49 11.31 3.60 7.74
N GLU A 50 10.47 4.30 6.97
CA GLU A 50 9.04 4.50 7.24
C GLU A 50 8.18 3.96 6.10
N THR A 51 6.87 3.84 6.30
CA THR A 51 5.91 3.57 5.21
C THR A 51 5.32 4.88 4.70
N LEU A 52 4.95 4.93 3.43
CA LEU A 52 4.25 6.06 2.84
C LEU A 52 2.74 5.83 3.00
N ALA A 53 2.03 6.78 3.58
CA ALA A 53 0.58 6.70 3.71
C ALA A 53 -0.08 7.80 2.87
N ALA A 54 -1.14 7.46 2.14
CA ALA A 54 -1.98 8.41 1.43
C ALA A 54 -3.45 8.18 1.76
N PHE A 55 -4.20 9.28 1.83
CA PHE A 55 -5.62 9.30 2.22
C PHE A 55 -6.42 10.04 1.17
N ALA A 56 -7.58 9.52 0.81
CA ALA A 56 -8.41 10.17 -0.19
C ALA A 56 -9.91 9.97 0.10
N TYR A 57 -10.67 11.05 -0.08
CA TYR A 57 -12.11 11.04 0.05
C TYR A 57 -12.77 10.66 -1.28
N ALA A 58 -13.91 9.97 -1.16
CA ALA A 58 -14.82 9.71 -2.26
C ALA A 58 -14.15 9.06 -3.48
N GLN A 59 -13.28 8.08 -3.25
CA GLN A 59 -12.64 7.28 -4.30
C GLN A 59 -13.68 6.39 -4.99
N PRO A 60 -13.73 6.35 -6.34
CA PRO A 60 -14.55 5.38 -7.06
C PRO A 60 -14.20 3.96 -6.62
N GLY A 61 -15.21 3.19 -6.17
CA GLY A 61 -14.98 1.84 -5.64
C GLY A 61 -14.14 1.76 -4.37
N GLY A 62 -13.78 2.90 -3.74
CA GLY A 62 -12.85 2.91 -2.60
C GLY A 62 -11.40 2.61 -2.98
N MET A 63 -11.01 2.76 -4.24
CA MET A 63 -9.71 2.35 -4.78
C MET A 63 -8.79 3.54 -5.04
N PHE A 64 -7.48 3.31 -4.93
CA PHE A 64 -6.45 4.17 -5.50
C PHE A 64 -6.04 3.58 -6.84
N GLU A 65 -6.86 3.75 -7.87
CA GLU A 65 -6.74 3.05 -9.16
C GLU A 65 -5.34 3.21 -9.78
N TRP A 66 -4.82 4.44 -9.82
CA TRP A 66 -3.51 4.70 -10.43
C TRP A 66 -2.36 4.21 -9.55
N THR A 67 -2.47 4.42 -8.23
CA THR A 67 -1.44 4.04 -7.27
C THR A 67 -1.32 2.53 -7.13
N GLU A 68 -2.44 1.81 -7.04
CA GLU A 68 -2.48 0.35 -6.95
C GLU A 68 -1.87 -0.28 -8.20
N GLN A 69 -2.29 0.16 -9.40
CA GLN A 69 -1.72 -0.30 -10.67
C GLN A 69 -0.21 -0.04 -10.75
N PHE A 70 0.23 1.16 -10.36
CA PHE A 70 1.66 1.50 -10.35
C PHE A 70 2.44 0.58 -9.41
N CYS A 71 1.90 0.30 -8.22
CA CYS A 71 2.54 -0.59 -7.27
C CYS A 71 2.62 -2.03 -7.80
N GLU A 72 1.55 -2.53 -8.41
CA GLU A 72 1.53 -3.86 -9.05
C GLU A 72 2.55 -3.98 -10.18
N ASP A 73 2.62 -2.99 -11.06
CA ASP A 73 3.54 -2.97 -12.21
C ASP A 73 5.01 -2.94 -11.79
N HIS A 74 5.31 -2.33 -10.63
CA HIS A 74 6.66 -2.15 -10.12
C HIS A 74 7.01 -3.07 -8.94
N GLY A 75 6.10 -3.96 -8.53
CA GLY A 75 6.30 -4.89 -7.42
C GLY A 75 6.48 -4.18 -6.06
N ILE A 76 5.85 -3.04 -5.87
CA ILE A 76 5.89 -2.26 -4.62
C ILE A 76 4.77 -2.74 -3.72
N ALA A 77 5.07 -3.11 -2.48
CA ALA A 77 4.05 -3.63 -1.57
C ALA A 77 3.12 -2.52 -1.06
N PHE A 78 1.83 -2.82 -0.96
CA PHE A 78 0.86 -1.91 -0.37
C PHE A 78 -0.25 -2.64 0.41
N VAL A 79 -0.90 -1.90 1.29
CA VAL A 79 -2.16 -2.26 1.93
C VAL A 79 -3.11 -1.10 1.81
N ARG A 80 -4.29 -1.34 1.23
CA ARG A 80 -5.38 -0.37 1.15
C ARG A 80 -6.49 -0.78 2.08
N ASP A 81 -7.04 0.20 2.78
CA ASP A 81 -8.29 0.11 3.54
C ASP A 81 -9.31 1.05 2.92
N SER A 82 -10.53 0.59 2.67
CA SER A 82 -11.63 1.46 2.27
C SER A 82 -12.90 1.22 3.05
N GLY A 83 -13.66 2.29 3.27
CA GLY A 83 -14.97 2.24 3.88
C GLY A 83 -16.04 1.66 2.95
N SER A 84 -17.27 1.59 3.44
CA SER A 84 -18.40 1.11 2.66
C SER A 84 -19.05 2.20 1.80
N CYS A 85 -19.75 1.76 0.76
CA CYS A 85 -20.74 2.55 0.06
C CYS A 85 -22.09 1.83 0.16
N SER A 86 -23.00 2.37 0.98
CA SER A 86 -24.30 1.76 1.30
C SER A 86 -25.06 1.34 0.03
N GLY A 87 -25.32 0.04 -0.10
CA GLY A 87 -26.05 -0.53 -1.23
C GLY A 87 -25.19 -0.92 -2.45
N ALA A 88 -23.88 -0.65 -2.41
CA ALA A 88 -22.94 -1.03 -3.46
C ALA A 88 -21.88 -2.01 -2.96
N PHE A 89 -21.12 -1.66 -1.92
CA PHE A 89 -20.05 -2.49 -1.35
C PHE A 89 -19.82 -2.20 0.15
N GLY A 90 -19.31 -3.20 0.87
CA GLY A 90 -18.92 -3.08 2.28
C GLY A 90 -17.48 -2.57 2.44
N PRO A 91 -17.01 -2.35 3.67
CA PRO A 91 -15.61 -2.03 3.92
C PRO A 91 -14.73 -3.20 3.48
N GLU A 92 -13.52 -2.89 3.02
CA GLU A 92 -12.59 -3.89 2.53
C GLU A 92 -11.14 -3.48 2.77
N ARG A 93 -10.29 -4.50 2.85
CA ARG A 93 -8.83 -4.38 2.81
C ARG A 93 -8.29 -5.09 1.59
N VAL A 94 -7.36 -4.45 0.90
CA VAL A 94 -6.58 -5.07 -0.17
C VAL A 94 -5.11 -5.10 0.22
N VAL A 95 -4.50 -6.26 0.08
CA VAL A 95 -3.09 -6.51 0.41
C VAL A 95 -2.36 -6.94 -0.85
N PHE A 96 -1.28 -6.23 -1.17
CA PHE A 96 -0.34 -6.64 -2.20
C PHE A 96 1.06 -6.72 -1.62
N THR A 97 1.68 -7.89 -1.70
CA THR A 97 2.99 -8.17 -1.07
C THR A 97 4.19 -7.80 -1.96
N GLY A 98 3.94 -7.13 -3.09
CA GLY A 98 4.94 -6.83 -4.11
C GLY A 98 5.07 -7.91 -5.19
N THR A 99 4.35 -9.03 -5.05
CA THR A 99 4.31 -10.09 -6.07
C THR A 99 2.93 -10.74 -6.14
N GLY A 100 2.62 -11.34 -7.30
CA GLY A 100 1.35 -12.02 -7.51
C GLY A 100 0.20 -11.06 -7.79
N THR A 101 -0.99 -11.41 -7.34
CA THR A 101 -2.20 -10.59 -7.47
C THR A 101 -2.60 -10.08 -6.08
N PRO A 102 -3.08 -8.83 -5.95
CA PRO A 102 -3.60 -8.34 -4.68
C PRO A 102 -4.70 -9.25 -4.11
N ALA A 103 -4.65 -9.48 -2.80
CA ALA A 103 -5.65 -10.23 -2.07
C ALA A 103 -6.66 -9.26 -1.43
N GLN A 104 -7.95 -9.52 -1.62
CA GLN A 104 -9.04 -8.70 -1.09
C GLN A 104 -9.72 -9.40 0.09
N PHE A 105 -10.03 -8.63 1.13
CA PHE A 105 -10.59 -9.09 2.39
C PHE A 105 -11.79 -8.22 2.75
N ASP A 106 -12.92 -8.85 3.06
CA ASP A 106 -14.10 -8.14 3.59
C ASP A 106 -13.81 -7.67 5.02
N MET A 107 -14.32 -6.49 5.38
CA MET A 107 -14.16 -5.90 6.71
C MET A 107 -15.49 -5.47 7.32
N THR A 108 -15.49 -5.33 8.65
CA THR A 108 -16.53 -4.57 9.36
C THR A 108 -16.21 -3.07 9.35
N GLU A 109 -17.19 -2.24 9.72
CA GLU A 109 -16.98 -0.80 9.94
C GLU A 109 -15.99 -0.49 11.09
N ASN A 110 -15.69 -1.48 11.95
CA ASN A 110 -14.69 -1.37 13.02
C ASN A 110 -13.31 -1.90 12.60
N GLU A 111 -13.09 -2.08 11.29
CA GLU A 111 -11.83 -2.55 10.71
C GLU A 111 -11.44 -4.00 11.06
N GLU A 112 -12.42 -4.83 11.45
CA GLU A 112 -12.21 -6.26 11.70
C GLU A 112 -12.36 -7.05 10.40
N ILE A 113 -11.40 -7.95 10.10
CA ILE A 113 -11.47 -8.83 8.94
C ILE A 113 -12.60 -9.85 9.11
N VAL A 114 -13.42 -10.02 8.07
CA VAL A 114 -14.57 -10.92 8.06
C VAL A 114 -14.33 -12.08 7.11
N LEU A 115 -14.60 -13.29 7.60
CA LEU A 115 -14.51 -14.51 6.81
C LEU A 115 -15.89 -15.15 6.64
N ALA A 116 -16.35 -15.27 5.39
CA ALA A 116 -17.62 -15.93 5.10
C ALA A 116 -17.59 -17.44 5.40
N ARG A 117 -18.73 -18.00 5.81
CA ARG A 117 -18.86 -19.45 6.09
C ARG A 117 -18.50 -20.33 4.89
N SER A 118 -18.76 -19.88 3.67
CA SER A 118 -18.35 -20.58 2.44
C SER A 118 -16.82 -20.69 2.36
N MET A 119 -16.11 -19.61 2.70
CA MET A 119 -14.65 -19.57 2.69
C MET A 119 -14.05 -20.44 3.80
N ILE A 120 -14.63 -20.44 5.01
CA ILE A 120 -14.26 -21.38 6.09
C ILE A 120 -14.31 -22.83 5.59
N ARG A 121 -15.37 -23.19 4.86
CA ARG A 121 -15.52 -24.53 4.29
C ARG A 121 -14.52 -24.83 3.18
N ALA A 122 -14.15 -23.82 2.39
CA ALA A 122 -13.15 -23.95 1.32
C ALA A 122 -11.73 -24.13 1.88
N LEU A 123 -11.37 -23.39 2.93
CA LEU A 123 -10.08 -23.49 3.61
C LEU A 123 -9.93 -24.81 4.38
N GLY A 124 -11.03 -25.33 4.94
CA GLY A 124 -11.17 -26.70 5.41
C GLY A 124 -10.43 -27.07 6.70
N THR A 125 -9.46 -26.26 7.13
CA THR A 125 -8.64 -26.47 8.34
C THR A 125 -8.51 -25.17 9.12
N MET A 126 -8.30 -25.27 10.44
CA MET A 126 -8.10 -24.06 11.26
C MET A 126 -6.79 -23.37 10.88
N GLU A 127 -5.75 -24.15 10.59
CA GLU A 127 -4.43 -23.65 10.19
C GLU A 127 -4.50 -22.81 8.90
N ALA A 128 -5.31 -23.23 7.92
CA ALA A 128 -5.54 -22.44 6.70
C ALA A 128 -6.38 -21.18 6.93
N ILE A 129 -7.27 -21.20 7.93
CA ILE A 129 -8.06 -20.03 8.33
C ILE A 129 -7.15 -19.00 9.00
N GLU A 130 -6.32 -19.42 9.96
CA GLU A 130 -5.34 -18.53 10.62
C GLU A 130 -4.37 -17.94 9.59
N ALA A 131 -3.81 -18.77 8.70
CA ALA A 131 -2.91 -18.28 7.64
C ALA A 131 -3.59 -17.26 6.69
N TRP A 132 -4.90 -17.37 6.47
CA TRP A 132 -5.66 -16.39 5.70
C TRP A 132 -5.79 -15.07 6.47
N PHE A 133 -6.06 -15.11 7.77
CA PHE A 133 -6.06 -13.91 8.61
C PHE A 133 -4.67 -13.26 8.70
N ASP A 134 -3.61 -14.06 8.89
CA ASP A 134 -2.22 -13.58 8.88
C ASP A 134 -1.90 -12.82 7.58
N SER A 135 -2.41 -13.30 6.45
CA SER A 135 -2.23 -12.63 5.15
C SER A 135 -2.96 -11.28 5.07
N ALA A 136 -4.11 -11.15 5.74
CA ALA A 136 -4.87 -9.90 5.83
C ALA A 136 -4.23 -8.87 6.79
N GLU A 137 -3.44 -9.35 7.76
CA GLU A 137 -2.74 -8.53 8.74
C GLU A 137 -1.37 -8.03 8.25
N PHE A 138 -0.96 -8.45 7.05
CA PHE A 138 0.29 -8.02 6.42
C PHE A 138 0.48 -6.50 6.55
N GLN A 139 1.68 -6.10 6.94
CA GLN A 139 2.10 -4.70 6.95
C GLN A 139 3.20 -4.53 5.91
N PRO A 140 3.09 -3.53 4.99
CA PRO A 140 4.16 -3.22 4.08
C PRO A 140 5.45 -2.98 4.86
N PRO A 141 6.58 -3.57 4.46
CA PRO A 141 7.85 -3.31 5.11
C PRO A 141 8.21 -1.82 5.03
N PRO A 142 9.04 -1.30 5.94
CA PRO A 142 9.57 0.05 5.81
C PRO A 142 10.26 0.28 4.46
N ILE A 143 10.14 1.49 3.93
CA ILE A 143 10.68 1.86 2.62
C ILE A 143 12.20 1.75 2.63
N SER A 144 12.73 1.11 1.59
CA SER A 144 14.14 1.13 1.25
C SER A 144 14.29 1.55 -0.21
N ILE A 145 15.18 2.52 -0.48
CA ILE A 145 15.36 3.04 -1.84
C ILE A 145 16.48 2.25 -2.53
N ALA A 146 16.13 1.52 -3.59
CA ALA A 146 17.12 0.82 -4.39
C ALA A 146 17.75 1.75 -5.44
N GLY A 147 19.07 1.66 -5.60
CA GLY A 147 19.80 2.39 -6.64
C GLY A 147 20.25 3.81 -6.26
N GLY A 148 20.27 4.15 -4.97
CA GLY A 148 21.00 5.34 -4.50
C GLY A 148 22.51 5.12 -4.71
N ILE A 149 23.20 6.13 -5.26
CA ILE A 149 24.66 6.14 -5.43
C ILE A 149 25.28 5.70 -4.11
N ALA A 150 25.96 4.55 -4.12
CA ALA A 150 26.73 4.10 -2.98
C ALA A 150 27.70 5.23 -2.60
N ASP A 151 27.65 5.64 -1.33
CA ASP A 151 28.67 6.46 -0.67
C ASP A 151 30.05 6.15 -1.27
N ALA A 152 30.61 7.12 -1.98
CA ALA A 152 32.00 7.08 -2.39
C ALA A 152 32.83 7.18 -1.12
N GLY A 153 33.09 6.03 -0.50
CA GLY A 153 34.10 5.87 0.54
C GLY A 153 35.41 6.42 0.00
N GLU A 154 35.84 7.52 0.59
CA GLU A 154 37.09 8.22 0.35
C GLU A 154 38.25 7.27 0.67
N ASN A 155 38.70 6.52 -0.34
CA ASN A 155 39.82 5.61 -0.23
C ASN A 155 41.14 6.39 -0.37
N GLY A 156 41.70 6.75 0.78
CA GLY A 156 43.13 6.69 1.08
C GLY A 156 44.09 7.43 0.15
N GLU A 157 44.35 8.70 0.46
CA GLU A 157 45.60 9.33 0.04
C GLU A 157 46.75 8.80 0.91
N THR A 158 47.50 7.83 0.37
CA THR A 158 48.83 7.50 0.88
C THR A 158 49.79 8.62 0.52
N ASP A 159 50.09 9.49 1.49
CA ASP A 159 51.21 10.42 1.40
C ASP A 159 52.53 9.66 1.53
N ASN A 160 53.36 9.79 0.50
CA ASN A 160 54.76 9.38 0.48
C ASN A 160 55.59 10.68 0.57
N GLY A 161 56.23 10.93 1.71
CA GLY A 161 57.17 12.05 1.91
C GLY A 161 57.97 11.93 3.19
#